data_AF-A0A9Q1HIP6-F1
#
_entry.id   AF-A0A9Q1HIP6-F1
#
_cell.length_a   1.000
_cell.length_b   1.000
_cell.length_c   1.000
_cell.angle_alpha   90.00
_cell.angle_beta   90.00
_cell.angle_gamma   90.00
#
_symmetry.space_group_name_H-M   'P 1'
#
loop_
_entity.id
_entity.type
_entity.pdbx_description
1 polymer ?
#
loop_
_entity_poly.entity_id
_entity_poly.type
_entity_poly.pdbx_seq_one_letter_code
_entity_poly.pdbx_strand_id
1 'polypeptide(L)'
;MAKKARTFLPTWRDDYGFVPQQDRAVCVLCLENVVCRIIKEIPTSARTVQRLIEEMAENVNSQQTAGLKNAPVFSVALDESVDVNDMPRLAVMAKYCDSTVRELCCLKPMPDTIKGADVAKVYLDR
;
A
#
# COMPACT_ATOMS: atom_id res chain seq x y z
N MET A 1 29.78 -25.97 -17.77
CA MET A 1 28.52 -26.40 -17.12
C MET A 1 27.36 -25.92 -17.97
N ALA A 2 26.54 -26.82 -18.53
CA ALA A 2 25.42 -26.44 -19.39
C ALA A 2 24.31 -25.78 -18.56
N LYS A 3 23.89 -24.57 -18.95
CA LYS A 3 22.71 -23.91 -18.33
C LYS A 3 21.49 -24.78 -18.63
N LYS A 4 20.92 -25.40 -17.61
CA LYS A 4 19.66 -26.14 -17.72
C LYS A 4 18.57 -25.13 -18.11
N ALA A 5 18.11 -25.18 -19.36
CA ALA A 5 16.99 -24.36 -19.81
C ALA A 5 15.77 -24.68 -18.93
N ARG A 6 15.12 -23.64 -18.36
CA ARG A 6 13.90 -23.85 -17.58
C ARG A 6 12.82 -24.35 -18.53
N THR A 7 12.25 -25.52 -18.24
CA THR A 7 11.20 -26.13 -19.07
C THR A 7 9.90 -25.36 -18.88
N PHE A 8 9.19 -25.07 -19.98
CA PHE A 8 7.89 -24.40 -19.93
C PHE A 8 6.86 -25.33 -19.27
N LEU A 9 6.19 -24.87 -18.21
CA LEU A 9 5.20 -25.66 -17.47
C LEU A 9 3.79 -25.46 -18.06
N PRO A 10 2.98 -26.53 -18.23
CA PRO A 10 1.60 -26.41 -18.72
C PRO A 10 0.75 -25.44 -17.91
N THR A 11 0.93 -25.43 -16.58
CA THR A 11 0.23 -24.52 -15.65
C THR A 11 0.46 -23.05 -15.97
N TRP A 12 1.57 -22.69 -16.62
CA TRP A 12 1.81 -21.29 -16.99
C TRP A 12 0.86 -20.78 -18.07
N ARG A 13 0.33 -21.68 -18.91
CA ARG A 13 -0.72 -21.35 -19.87
C ARG A 13 -2.05 -21.14 -19.15
N ASP A 14 -2.40 -22.05 -18.26
CA ASP A 14 -3.72 -22.10 -17.65
C ASP A 14 -3.89 -21.00 -16.58
N ASP A 15 -2.86 -20.80 -15.75
CA ASP A 15 -2.90 -19.85 -14.63
C ASP A 15 -2.55 -18.42 -15.05
N TYR A 16 -1.66 -18.26 -16.04
CA TYR A 16 -1.08 -16.95 -16.38
C TYR A 16 -1.24 -16.56 -17.86
N GLY A 17 -1.82 -17.42 -18.70
CA GLY A 17 -2.00 -17.13 -20.12
C GLY A 17 -0.68 -17.01 -20.88
N PHE A 18 0.35 -17.76 -20.51
CA PHE A 18 1.63 -17.76 -21.20
C PHE A 18 1.72 -18.92 -22.20
N VAL A 19 2.37 -18.71 -23.34
CA VAL A 19 2.62 -19.78 -24.31
C VAL A 19 4.09 -19.76 -24.76
N PRO A 20 4.69 -20.94 -25.02
CA PRO A 20 6.00 -20.99 -25.61
C PRO A 20 5.91 -20.64 -27.10
N GLN A 21 6.74 -19.70 -27.55
CA GLN A 21 6.93 -19.38 -28.96
C GLN A 21 8.43 -19.36 -29.25
N GLN A 22 8.88 -20.30 -30.09
CA GLN A 22 10.31 -20.59 -30.31
C GLN A 22 11.01 -20.89 -28.97
N ASP A 23 11.96 -20.04 -28.56
CA ASP A 23 12.72 -20.15 -27.31
C ASP A 23 12.30 -19.10 -26.27
N ARG A 24 11.10 -18.53 -26.39
CA ARG A 24 10.60 -17.46 -25.52
C ARG A 24 9.20 -17.77 -24.99
N ALA A 25 8.92 -17.34 -23.76
CA ALA A 25 7.55 -17.28 -23.23
C ALA A 25 6.91 -15.95 -23.66
N VAL A 26 5.72 -16.02 -24.24
CA VAL A 26 4.93 -14.86 -24.67
C VAL A 26 3.53 -14.87 -24.07
N CYS A 27 2.92 -13.70 -23.94
CA CYS A 27 1.53 -13.53 -23.50
C CYS A 27 0.56 -14.00 -24.59
N VAL A 28 -0.45 -14.79 -24.24
CA VAL A 28 -1.45 -15.30 -25.19
C VAL A 28 -2.30 -14.18 -25.83
N LEU A 29 -2.49 -13.06 -25.13
CA LEU A 29 -3.36 -11.97 -25.59
C LEU A 29 -2.66 -11.01 -26.55
N CYS A 30 -1.40 -10.65 -26.27
CA CYS A 30 -0.67 -9.62 -27.03
C CYS A 30 0.58 -10.15 -27.76
N LEU A 31 0.94 -11.42 -27.59
CA LEU A 31 2.14 -12.05 -28.15
C LEU A 31 3.46 -11.36 -27.77
N GLU A 32 3.44 -10.39 -26.86
CA GLU A 32 4.65 -9.80 -26.31
C GLU A 32 5.36 -10.78 -25.37
N ASN A 33 6.69 -10.65 -25.32
CA ASN A 33 7.49 -11.40 -24.37
C ASN A 33 7.05 -11.09 -22.93
N VAL A 34 6.85 -12.15 -22.13
CA VAL A 34 6.34 -12.03 -20.75
C VAL A 34 7.23 -11.13 -19.89
N VAL A 35 8.55 -11.17 -20.08
CA VAL A 35 9.50 -10.32 -19.34
C VAL A 35 9.29 -8.85 -19.71
N CYS A 36 9.12 -8.53 -21.00
CA CYS A 36 8.90 -7.16 -21.45
C CYS A 36 7.59 -6.58 -20.88
N ARG A 37 6.52 -7.39 -20.82
CA ARG A 37 5.24 -6.96 -20.25
C ARG A 37 5.37 -6.64 -18.76
N ILE A 38 5.96 -7.54 -17.97
CA ILE A 38 6.16 -7.32 -16.53
C ILE A 38 7.01 -6.07 -16.28
N ILE A 39 8.10 -5.89 -17.05
CA ILE A 39 8.97 -4.71 -16.91
C ILE A 39 8.22 -3.41 -17.25
N LYS A 40 7.32 -3.43 -18.25
CA LYS A 40 6.49 -2.26 -18.60
C LYS A 40 5.47 -1.91 -17.51
N GLU A 41 4.97 -2.89 -16.78
CA GLU A 41 4.03 -2.70 -15.66
C GLU A 41 4.73 -2.19 -14.39
N ILE A 42 6.04 -2.43 -14.24
CA ILE A 42 6.82 -1.91 -13.11
C ILE A 42 7.01 -0.40 -13.29
N PRO A 43 6.68 0.44 -12.29
CA PRO A 43 6.96 1.86 -12.34
C PRO A 43 8.47 2.09 -12.37
N THR A 44 8.99 2.50 -13.52
CA THR A 44 10.43 2.63 -13.77
C THR A 44 11.02 3.98 -13.33
N SER A 45 10.19 4.97 -13.00
CA SER A 45 10.63 6.29 -12.56
C SER A 45 10.13 6.62 -11.17
N ALA A 46 10.94 7.37 -10.40
CA ALA A 46 10.54 7.88 -9.09
C ALA A 46 9.23 8.67 -9.14
N ARG A 47 8.98 9.42 -10.21
CA ARG A 47 7.72 10.15 -10.43
C ARG A 47 6.53 9.21 -10.57
N THR A 48 6.69 8.11 -11.30
CA THR A 48 5.62 7.11 -11.47
C THR A 48 5.32 6.43 -10.14
N VAL A 49 6.35 6.08 -9.37
CA VAL A 49 6.20 5.49 -8.03
C VAL A 49 5.48 6.47 -7.10
N GLN A 50 5.89 7.73 -7.07
CA GLN A 50 5.25 8.77 -6.27
C GLN A 50 3.75 8.90 -6.59
N ARG A 51 3.40 9.05 -7.87
CA ARG A 51 1.99 9.16 -8.30
C ARG A 51 1.17 7.95 -7.86
N LEU A 52 1.71 6.73 -7.99
CA LEU A 52 1.03 5.52 -7.56
C LEU A 52 0.83 5.49 -6.04
N ILE A 53 1.82 5.93 -5.26
CA ILE A 53 1.69 6.04 -3.80
C ILE A 53 0.59 7.04 -3.43
N GLU A 54 0.54 8.20 -4.10
CA GLU A 54 -0.48 9.23 -3.89
C GLU A 54 -1.89 8.72 -4.23
N GLU A 55 -2.06 8.06 -5.38
CA GLU A 55 -3.34 7.47 -5.80
C GLU A 55 -3.81 6.37 -4.83
N MET A 56 -2.90 5.51 -4.37
CA MET A 56 -3.23 4.49 -3.38
C MET A 56 -3.56 5.11 -2.01
N ALA A 57 -2.84 6.16 -1.60
CA ALA A 57 -3.10 6.86 -0.35
C ALA A 57 -4.47 7.55 -0.37
N GLU A 58 -4.84 8.20 -1.48
CA GLU A 58 -6.16 8.81 -1.66
C GLU A 58 -7.28 7.77 -1.62
N ASN A 59 -7.09 6.64 -2.31
CA ASN A 59 -8.04 5.53 -2.28
C ASN A 59 -8.23 4.99 -0.86
N VAL A 60 -7.15 4.70 -0.13
CA VAL A 60 -7.22 4.24 1.28
C VAL A 60 -7.92 5.28 2.15
N ASN A 61 -7.55 6.56 2.04
CA ASN A 61 -8.15 7.63 2.82
C ASN A 61 -9.66 7.76 2.54
N SER A 62 -10.08 7.63 1.27
CA SER A 62 -11.50 7.68 0.90
C SER A 62 -12.30 6.53 1.53
N GLN A 63 -11.73 5.32 1.55
CA GLN A 63 -12.37 4.14 2.13
C GLN A 63 -12.44 4.23 3.65
N GLN A 64 -11.35 4.64 4.31
CA GLN A 64 -11.31 4.86 5.76
C GLN A 64 -12.30 5.95 6.18
N THR A 65 -12.34 7.06 5.45
CA THR A 65 -13.27 8.16 5.72
C THR A 65 -14.72 7.72 5.56
N ALA A 66 -15.04 6.96 4.51
CA ALA A 66 -16.38 6.40 4.31
C ALA A 66 -16.74 5.40 5.41
N GLY A 67 -15.81 4.52 5.79
CA GLY A 67 -15.96 3.57 6.88
C GLY A 67 -16.28 4.27 8.21
N LEU A 68 -15.47 5.27 8.59
CA LEU A 68 -15.67 6.04 9.82
C LEU A 68 -16.99 6.81 9.85
N LYS A 69 -17.44 7.35 8.70
CA LYS A 69 -18.73 8.06 8.60
C LYS A 69 -19.93 7.12 8.70
N ASN A 70 -19.81 5.90 8.18
CA ASN A 70 -20.90 4.93 8.15
C ASN A 70 -20.93 4.03 9.39
N ALA A 71 -19.83 3.93 10.13
CA ALA A 71 -19.73 3.11 11.33
C ALA A 71 -20.64 3.64 12.45
N PRO A 72 -21.54 2.81 13.01
CA PRO A 72 -22.38 3.23 14.13
C PRO A 72 -21.56 3.56 15.39
N VAL A 73 -20.48 2.80 15.61
CA VAL A 73 -19.55 2.95 16.73
C VAL A 73 -18.16 2.55 16.24
N PHE A 74 -17.17 3.32 16.68
CA PHE A 74 -15.75 2.99 16.54
C PHE A 74 -15.00 3.42 17.80
N SER A 75 -13.84 2.82 18.04
CA SER A 75 -12.91 3.25 19.06
C SER A 75 -11.69 3.90 18.42
N VAL A 76 -11.10 4.88 19.11
CA VAL A 76 -9.85 5.52 18.70
C VAL A 76 -8.79 5.23 19.75
N ALA A 77 -7.61 4.86 19.28
CA ALA A 77 -6.40 4.79 20.09
C ALA A 77 -5.43 5.88 19.63
N LEU A 78 -4.91 6.62 20.60
CA LEU A 78 -3.87 7.61 20.39
C LEU A 78 -2.58 7.05 20.96
N ASP A 79 -1.54 7.02 20.14
CA ASP A 79 -0.23 6.54 20.55
C ASP A 79 0.86 7.54 20.16
N GLU A 80 1.92 7.56 20.96
CA GLU A 80 3.11 8.34 20.64
C GLU A 80 4.03 7.50 19.76
N SER A 81 4.44 8.06 18.63
CA SER A 81 5.46 7.49 17.76
C SER A 81 6.59 8.50 17.58
N VAL A 82 7.74 8.03 17.12
CA VAL A 82 8.89 8.87 16.76
C VAL A 82 9.29 8.57 15.32
N ASP A 83 9.58 9.61 14.55
CA ASP A 83 10.09 9.42 13.19
C ASP A 83 11.61 9.17 13.16
N VAL A 84 12.15 9.01 11.96
CA VAL A 84 13.59 8.71 11.75
C VAL A 84 14.52 9.84 12.17
N ASN A 85 13.98 11.03 12.46
CA ASN A 85 14.71 12.20 12.93
C ASN A 85 14.43 12.47 14.43
N ASP A 86 13.91 11.48 15.15
CA ASP A 86 13.52 11.58 16.57
C ASP A 86 12.44 12.67 16.84
N MET A 87 11.64 13.03 15.84
CA MET A 87 10.52 13.95 16.03
C MET A 87 9.28 13.19 16.53
N PRO A 88 8.70 13.58 17.68
CA PRO A 88 7.46 12.97 18.17
C PRO A 88 6.31 13.18 17.19
N ARG A 89 5.49 12.15 17.01
CA ARG A 89 4.29 12.16 16.16
C ARG A 89 3.15 11.45 16.87
N LEU A 90 1.96 12.02 16.76
CA LEU A 90 0.73 11.42 17.25
C LEU A 90 0.20 10.43 16.21
N ALA A 91 0.21 9.15 16.54
CA ALA A 91 -0.44 8.10 15.75
C ALA A 91 -1.91 7.98 16.17
N VAL A 92 -2.81 8.19 15.21
CA VAL A 92 -4.26 8.06 15.41
C VAL A 92 -4.71 6.78 14.74
N MET A 93 -5.15 5.81 15.53
CA MET A 93 -5.65 4.53 15.05
C MET A 93 -7.14 4.39 15.33
N ALA A 94 -7.91 3.95 14.34
CA ALA A 94 -9.32 3.62 14.51
C ALA A 94 -9.55 2.11 14.49
N LYS A 95 -10.56 1.66 15.24
CA LYS A 95 -11.08 0.29 15.19
C LYS A 95 -12.60 0.33 15.12
N TYR A 96 -13.15 -0.23 14.06
CA TYR A 96 -14.59 -0.39 13.86
C TYR A 96 -15.14 -1.50 14.77
N CYS A 97 -16.43 -1.43 15.12
CA CYS A 97 -17.06 -2.42 15.99
C CYS A 97 -17.15 -3.82 15.37
N ASP A 98 -17.29 -3.89 14.05
CA ASP A 98 -17.44 -5.11 13.25
C ASP A 98 -16.10 -5.72 12.81
N SER A 99 -14.99 -5.01 13.04
CA SER A 99 -13.65 -5.43 12.65
C SER A 99 -12.75 -5.71 13.85
N THR A 100 -11.94 -6.75 13.75
CA THR A 100 -10.86 -7.02 14.71
C THR A 100 -9.60 -6.20 14.41
N VAL A 101 -9.52 -5.61 13.21
CA VAL A 101 -8.35 -4.89 12.71
C VAL A 101 -8.39 -3.42 13.15
N ARG A 102 -7.22 -2.90 13.56
CA ARG A 102 -6.97 -1.48 13.77
C ARG A 102 -6.32 -0.90 12.53
N GLU A 103 -6.78 0.27 12.12
CA GLU A 103 -6.23 0.99 10.98
C GLU A 103 -5.59 2.29 11.43
N LEU A 104 -4.42 2.61 10.87
CA LEU A 104 -3.79 3.91 11.06
C LEU A 104 -4.51 4.93 10.18
N CYS A 105 -5.10 5.95 10.79
CA CYS A 105 -5.82 7.00 10.09
C CYS A 105 -4.90 8.18 9.75
N CYS A 106 -4.04 8.59 10.68
CA CYS A 106 -3.05 9.63 10.42
C CYS A 106 -1.88 9.60 11.40
N LEU A 107 -0.79 10.26 10.99
CA LEU A 107 0.34 10.61 11.83
C LEU A 107 0.49 12.13 11.81
N LYS A 108 0.30 12.78 12.96
CA LYS A 108 0.45 14.24 13.08
C LYS A 108 1.75 14.58 13.80
N PRO A 109 2.60 15.50 13.29
CA PRO A 109 3.80 15.91 14.01
C PRO A 109 3.46 16.61 15.33
N MET A 110 4.28 16.39 16.35
CA MET A 110 4.20 17.04 17.67
C MET A 110 5.54 17.73 17.98
N PRO A 111 5.79 18.94 17.45
CA PRO A 111 7.10 19.57 17.51
C PRO A 111 7.47 20.16 18.88
N ASP A 112 6.46 20.45 19.72
CA ASP A 112 6.66 21.16 20.98
C ASP A 112 6.88 20.19 22.15
N THR A 113 5.78 19.72 22.76
CA THR A 113 5.80 18.77 23.87
C THR A 113 4.77 17.65 23.67
N ILE A 114 4.95 16.55 24.39
CA ILE A 114 4.10 15.35 24.34
C ILE A 114 3.11 15.27 25.53
N LYS A 115 2.80 16.42 26.15
CA LYS A 115 1.88 16.43 27.29
C LYS A 115 0.47 16.15 26.78
N GLY A 116 -0.40 15.66 27.67
CA GLY A 116 -1.78 15.38 27.31
C GLY A 116 -2.52 16.58 26.69
N ALA A 117 -2.17 17.81 27.10
CA ALA A 117 -2.71 19.04 26.52
C ALA A 117 -2.31 19.23 25.04
N ASP A 118 -1.07 18.89 24.68
CA ASP A 118 -0.57 19.00 23.31
C ASP A 118 -1.17 17.91 22.43
N VAL A 119 -1.29 16.69 22.95
CA VAL A 119 -1.99 15.59 22.28
C VAL A 119 -3.44 15.98 21.98
N ALA A 120 -4.15 16.52 22.97
CA ALA A 120 -5.53 16.99 22.79
C ALA A 120 -5.61 18.12 21.76
N LYS A 121 -4.68 19.09 21.80
CA LYS A 121 -4.58 20.17 20.82
C LYS A 121 -4.40 19.60 19.42
N VAL A 122 -3.37 18.79 19.18
CA VAL A 122 -3.05 18.21 17.85
C VAL A 122 -4.16 17.30 17.33
N TYR A 123 -4.81 16.54 18.21
CA TYR A 123 -5.91 15.65 17.83
C TYR A 123 -7.16 16.42 17.41
N LEU A 124 -7.51 17.48 18.15
CA LEU A 124 -8.71 18.28 17.89
C LEU A 124 -8.52 19.37 16.84
N ASP A 125 -7.28 19.76 16.54
CA ASP A 125 -6.97 20.74 15.50
C ASP A 125 -7.33 20.19 14.12
N ARG A 126 -8.14 20.95 13.38
CA ARG A 126 -8.73 20.56 12.08
C ARG A 126 -7.79 20.85 10.92
#